data_AF-A0A2G7LYU3-F1
#
_entry.id   AF-A0A2G7LYU3-F1
#
_cell.length_a   1.000
_cell.length_b   1.000
_cell.length_c   1.000
_cell.angle_alpha   90.00
_cell.angle_beta   90.00
_cell.angle_gamma   90.00
#
_symmetry.space_group_name_H-M   'P 1'
#
loop_
_entity.id
_entity.type
_entity.pdbx_description
1 polymer ?
#
loop_
_entity_poly.entity_id
_entity_poly.type
_entity_poly.pdbx_seq_one_letter_code
_entity_poly.pdbx_strand_id
1 'polypeptide(L)'
;MKLERLDHLVLTVENLEATIAFYTNVLGMQAVEFGQGRKALQFGQQKINLHERGKEFEPKAHIPTPGSADLCFLVSTPLEEVITHLTHQNTKIEEGPVKRTGALGPICSVYIRDPDGNLIELSNALYA
;
A
#
# COMPACT_ATOMS: atom_id res chain seq x y z
N MET A 1 -23.98 8.35 -13.24
CA MET A 1 -22.67 7.67 -13.36
C MET A 1 -22.57 6.64 -12.25
N LYS A 2 -22.11 5.41 -12.52
CA LYS A 2 -21.92 4.34 -11.52
C LYS A 2 -20.48 3.87 -11.58
N LEU A 3 -19.76 3.91 -10.46
CA LEU A 3 -18.38 3.43 -10.34
C LEU A 3 -18.38 1.93 -10.01
N GLU A 4 -17.38 1.20 -10.50
CA GLU A 4 -17.24 -0.25 -10.24
C GLU A 4 -16.24 -0.55 -9.12
N ARG A 5 -15.03 -0.03 -9.23
CA ARG A 5 -13.92 -0.24 -8.27
C ARG A 5 -12.85 0.83 -8.44
N LEU A 6 -11.93 0.92 -7.47
CA LEU A 6 -10.68 1.63 -7.65
C LEU A 6 -9.73 0.76 -8.47
N ASP A 7 -9.33 1.23 -9.66
CA ASP A 7 -8.39 0.49 -10.53
C ASP A 7 -6.94 0.64 -10.04
N HIS A 8 -6.52 1.89 -9.82
CA HIS A 8 -5.22 2.23 -9.27
C HIS A 8 -5.27 3.59 -8.57
N LEU A 9 -4.19 3.89 -7.85
CA LEU A 9 -3.90 5.22 -7.31
C LEU A 9 -2.45 5.60 -7.63
N VAL A 10 -2.08 6.85 -7.32
CA VAL A 10 -0.71 7.35 -7.46
C VAL A 10 -0.17 7.68 -6.07
N LEU A 11 1.01 7.17 -5.74
CA LEU A 11 1.80 7.69 -4.62
C LEU A 11 2.89 8.61 -5.16
N THR A 12 3.02 9.78 -4.55
CA THR A 12 4.23 10.60 -4.69
C THR A 12 5.18 10.19 -3.58
N VAL A 13 6.42 9.87 -3.92
CA VAL A 13 7.41 9.30 -2.99
C VAL A 13 8.73 10.05 -3.07
N GLU A 14 9.46 10.12 -1.96
CA GLU A 14 10.77 10.79 -1.89
C GLU A 14 11.85 10.01 -2.65
N ASN A 15 11.81 8.66 -2.60
CA ASN A 15 12.79 7.81 -3.26
C ASN A 15 12.14 6.58 -3.87
N LEU A 16 12.17 6.50 -5.20
CA LEU A 16 11.49 5.46 -5.96
C LEU A 16 12.00 4.05 -5.62
N GLU A 17 13.32 3.88 -5.47
CA GLU A 17 13.94 2.58 -5.21
C GLU A 17 13.62 2.08 -3.80
N ALA A 18 13.64 2.96 -2.80
CA ALA A 18 13.29 2.64 -1.42
C ALA A 18 11.82 2.21 -1.30
N THR A 19 10.90 2.95 -1.94
CA THR A 19 9.49 2.56 -2.00
C THR A 19 9.33 1.21 -2.70
N ILE A 20 9.94 1.02 -3.87
CA ILE A 20 9.84 -0.25 -4.59
C ILE A 20 10.33 -1.40 -3.72
N ALA A 21 11.52 -1.29 -3.13
CA ALA A 21 12.09 -2.32 -2.28
C ALA A 21 11.20 -2.64 -1.07
N PHE A 22 10.62 -1.62 -0.43
CA PHE A 22 9.69 -1.81 0.69
C PHE A 22 8.47 -2.62 0.26
N TYR A 23 7.74 -2.17 -0.76
CA TYR A 23 6.50 -2.82 -1.16
C TYR A 23 6.72 -4.21 -1.79
N THR A 24 7.87 -4.45 -2.43
CA THR A 24 8.20 -5.79 -2.94
C THR A 24 8.59 -6.74 -1.82
N ASN A 25 9.44 -6.31 -0.88
CA ASN A 25 10.00 -7.21 0.14
C ASN A 25 9.06 -7.39 1.34
N VAL A 26 8.38 -6.31 1.76
CA VAL A 26 7.50 -6.31 2.93
C VAL A 26 6.08 -6.75 2.55
N LEU A 27 5.52 -6.23 1.45
CA LEU A 27 4.14 -6.52 1.04
C LEU A 27 4.02 -7.55 -0.09
N GLY A 28 5.13 -8.02 -0.67
CA GLY A 28 5.11 -9.02 -1.73
C GLY A 28 4.52 -8.51 -3.06
N MET A 29 4.45 -7.20 -3.27
CA MET A 29 3.96 -6.63 -4.53
C MET A 29 4.96 -6.87 -5.66
N GLN A 30 4.47 -6.87 -6.90
CA GLN A 30 5.32 -6.98 -8.08
C GLN A 30 5.65 -5.59 -8.64
N ALA A 31 6.93 -5.23 -8.67
CA ALA A 31 7.37 -4.03 -9.37
C ALA A 31 7.28 -4.24 -10.88
N VAL A 32 6.64 -3.31 -11.59
CA VAL A 32 6.49 -3.33 -13.04
C VAL A 32 6.91 -2.00 -13.64
N GLU A 33 7.44 -2.05 -14.86
CA GLU A 33 7.72 -0.88 -15.68
C GLU A 33 6.80 -0.89 -16.89
N PHE A 34 6.27 0.28 -17.25
CA PHE A 34 5.37 0.42 -18.40
C PHE A 34 5.52 1.78 -19.07
N GLY A 35 5.16 1.85 -20.35
CA GLY A 35 5.25 3.07 -21.13
C GLY A 35 6.67 3.65 -21.14
N GLN A 36 6.78 4.96 -20.98
CA GLN A 36 8.04 5.71 -21.00
C GLN A 36 8.77 5.66 -19.63
N GLY A 37 9.11 4.45 -19.17
CA GLY A 37 9.85 4.27 -17.92
C GLY A 37 9.06 4.50 -16.63
N ARG A 38 7.72 4.50 -16.71
CA ARG A 38 6.87 4.64 -15.52
C ARG A 38 6.94 3.38 -14.68
N LYS A 39 7.01 3.53 -13.36
CA LYS A 39 7.05 2.42 -12.40
C LYS A 39 5.72 2.28 -11.66
N ALA A 40 5.34 1.05 -11.38
CA ALA A 40 4.19 0.74 -10.52
C ALA A 40 4.45 -0.52 -9.68
N LEU A 41 3.62 -0.69 -8.66
CA LEU A 41 3.55 -1.85 -7.79
C LEU A 41 2.21 -2.54 -8.01
N GLN A 42 2.23 -3.77 -8.53
CA GLN A 42 1.04 -4.56 -8.82
C GLN A 42 0.73 -5.52 -7.68
N PHE A 43 -0.56 -5.65 -7.35
CA PHE A 43 -1.09 -6.62 -6.38
C PHE A 43 -2.50 -7.03 -6.80
N GLY A 44 -2.78 -8.34 -6.80
CA GLY A 44 -4.05 -8.86 -7.32
C GLY A 44 -4.34 -8.35 -8.73
N GLN A 45 -5.46 -7.63 -8.89
CA GLN A 45 -5.91 -7.04 -10.15
C GLN A 45 -5.80 -5.50 -10.17
N GLN A 46 -5.00 -4.94 -9.26
CA GLN A 46 -4.85 -3.49 -9.05
C GLN A 46 -3.36 -3.11 -9.03
N LYS A 47 -3.07 -1.81 -9.05
CA LYS A 47 -1.70 -1.31 -8.89
C LYS A 47 -1.63 0.04 -8.21
N ILE A 48 -0.44 0.40 -7.76
CA ILE A 48 -0.05 1.75 -7.33
C ILE A 48 0.98 2.26 -8.32
N ASN A 49 0.67 3.35 -9.03
CA ASN A 49 1.67 4.06 -9.81
C ASN A 49 2.54 4.91 -8.88
N LEU A 50 3.84 4.99 -9.18
CA LEU A 50 4.78 5.76 -8.38
C LEU A 50 5.30 6.97 -9.16
N HIS A 51 5.18 8.14 -8.54
CA HIS A 51 5.82 9.37 -9.00
C HIS A 51 6.88 9.76 -7.97
N GLU A 52 8.11 10.00 -8.40
CA GLU A 52 9.15 10.52 -7.51
C GLU A 52 8.96 12.04 -7.34
N ARG A 53 9.10 12.55 -6.11
CA ARG A 53 8.94 13.97 -5.79
C ARG A 53 9.86 14.84 -6.67
N GLY A 54 9.28 15.87 -7.27
CA GLY A 54 9.97 16.74 -8.22
C GLY A 54 10.14 16.17 -9.64
N LYS A 55 9.70 14.93 -9.88
CA LYS A 55 9.70 14.26 -11.19
C LYS A 55 8.32 13.68 -11.53
N GLU A 56 7.27 14.29 -11.00
CA GLU A 56 5.91 13.80 -11.19
C GLU A 56 5.42 14.03 -12.62
N PHE A 57 4.65 13.09 -13.15
CA PHE A 57 3.99 13.25 -14.45
C PHE A 57 2.70 14.06 -14.30
N GLU A 58 2.36 14.84 -15.34
CA GLU A 58 1.07 15.52 -15.45
C GLU A 58 0.03 14.64 -16.18
N PRO A 59 -1.27 14.76 -15.83
CA PRO A 59 -1.80 15.47 -14.67
C PRO A 59 -1.54 14.73 -13.35
N LYS A 60 -1.50 15.47 -12.23
CA LYS A 60 -1.32 14.92 -10.87
C LYS A 60 -2.23 15.58 -9.84
N ALA A 61 -2.18 15.08 -8.61
CA ALA A 61 -2.84 15.72 -7.47
C ALA A 61 -2.38 17.18 -7.34
N HIS A 62 -3.25 18.06 -6.85
CA HIS A 62 -2.93 19.49 -6.73
C HIS A 62 -1.73 19.77 -5.81
N ILE A 63 -1.62 18.99 -4.72
CA ILE A 63 -0.51 19.05 -3.76
C ILE A 63 0.05 17.62 -3.60
N PRO A 64 0.91 17.15 -4.53
CA PRO A 64 1.51 15.83 -4.43
C PRO A 64 2.46 15.79 -3.23
N THR A 65 2.15 14.92 -2.26
CA THR A 65 2.79 14.94 -0.94
C THR A 65 3.20 13.53 -0.53
N PRO A 66 4.50 13.23 -0.40
CA PRO A 66 4.94 11.99 0.23
C PRO A 66 4.42 11.85 1.66
N GLY A 67 4.06 10.63 2.05
CA GLY A 67 3.54 10.33 3.39
C GLY A 67 2.08 10.74 3.63
N SER A 68 1.37 11.24 2.61
CA SER A 68 -0.02 11.71 2.78
C SER A 68 -1.08 10.62 2.62
N ALA A 69 -0.69 9.39 2.27
CA ALA A 69 -1.63 8.30 2.03
C ALA A 69 -1.92 7.52 3.32
N ASP A 70 -3.16 7.04 3.40
CA ASP A 70 -3.65 6.13 4.43
C ASP A 70 -4.45 5.04 3.70
N LEU A 71 -3.89 3.83 3.65
CA LEU A 71 -4.33 2.76 2.76
C LEU A 71 -4.57 1.47 3.54
N CYS A 72 -5.75 0.88 3.36
CA CYS A 72 -6.08 -0.44 3.88
C CYS A 72 -6.08 -1.49 2.76
N PHE A 73 -5.31 -2.56 2.97
CA PHE A 73 -5.26 -3.73 2.09
C PHE A 73 -5.85 -4.95 2.79
N LEU A 74 -6.75 -5.64 2.09
CA LEU A 74 -7.15 -6.97 2.51
C LEU A 74 -6.08 -7.98 2.10
N VAL A 75 -5.62 -8.77 3.06
CA VAL A 75 -4.67 -9.86 2.84
C VAL A 75 -5.37 -11.19 3.12
N SER A 76 -5.11 -12.20 2.29
CA SER A 76 -5.63 -13.56 2.48
C SER A 76 -4.78 -14.37 3.47
N THR A 77 -3.51 -14.01 3.63
CA THR A 77 -2.60 -14.59 4.62
C THR A 77 -3.13 -14.32 6.03
N PRO A 78 -3.18 -15.31 6.93
CA PRO A 78 -3.59 -15.12 8.32
C PRO A 78 -2.79 -14.00 9.01
N LEU A 79 -3.47 -13.14 9.76
CA LEU A 79 -2.84 -11.95 10.34
C LEU A 79 -1.69 -12.28 11.30
N GLU A 80 -1.72 -13.44 11.95
CA GLU A 80 -0.61 -13.94 12.78
C GLU A 80 0.67 -14.20 11.97
N GLU A 81 0.53 -14.77 10.76
CA GLU A 81 1.65 -14.98 9.83
C GLU A 81 2.13 -13.64 9.25
N VAL A 82 1.21 -12.71 8.98
CA VAL A 82 1.57 -11.34 8.56
C VAL A 82 2.40 -10.64 9.63
N ILE A 83 2.00 -10.68 10.90
CA ILE A 83 2.75 -10.11 12.02
C ILE A 83 4.14 -10.75 12.13
N THR A 84 4.21 -12.06 11.98
CA THR A 84 5.48 -12.81 12.00
C THR A 84 6.41 -12.36 10.87
N HIS A 85 5.90 -12.28 9.64
CA HIS A 85 6.64 -11.79 8.48
C HIS A 85 7.13 -10.35 8.66
N LEU A 86 6.27 -9.43 9.11
CA LEU A 86 6.65 -8.03 9.38
C LEU A 86 7.77 -7.95 10.41
N THR A 87 7.71 -8.76 11.47
CA THR A 87 8.76 -8.83 12.49
C THR A 87 10.09 -9.31 11.88
N HIS A 88 10.06 -10.33 11.01
CA HIS A 88 11.26 -10.80 10.30
C HIS A 88 11.85 -9.77 9.33
N GLN A 89 11.00 -8.94 8.71
CA GLN A 89 11.44 -7.82 7.87
C GLN A 89 11.93 -6.61 8.67
N ASN A 90 11.93 -6.68 10.01
CA ASN A 90 12.22 -5.56 10.92
C ASN A 90 11.28 -4.35 10.71
N THR A 91 10.06 -4.61 10.25
CA THR A 91 9.04 -3.59 10.08
C THR A 91 8.31 -3.37 11.41
N LYS A 92 8.38 -2.15 11.93
CA LYS A 92 7.69 -1.78 13.17
C LYS A 92 6.18 -1.78 12.94
N ILE A 93 5.47 -2.56 13.76
CA ILE A 93 4.01 -2.49 13.89
C ILE A 93 3.67 -1.33 14.82
N GLU A 94 2.87 -0.38 14.32
CA GLU A 94 2.42 0.82 15.05
C GLU A 94 1.23 0.48 15.97
N GLU A 95 0.30 -0.34 15.49
CA GLU A 95 -0.85 -0.84 16.24
C GLU A 95 -1.32 -2.19 15.67
N GLY A 96 -1.88 -3.06 16.50
CA GLY A 96 -2.54 -4.29 16.07
C GLY A 96 -2.01 -5.56 16.75
N PRO A 97 -2.72 -6.70 16.61
CA PRO A 97 -3.96 -6.86 15.86
C PRO A 97 -5.17 -6.22 16.59
N VAL A 98 -5.99 -5.47 15.86
CA VAL A 98 -7.17 -4.76 16.41
C VAL A 98 -8.36 -4.85 15.46
N LYS A 99 -9.58 -4.86 16.02
CA LYS A 99 -10.81 -4.83 15.21
C LYS A 99 -11.04 -3.44 14.62
N ARG A 100 -11.46 -3.41 13.35
CA ARG A 100 -11.84 -2.21 12.59
C ARG A 100 -13.08 -2.48 11.74
N THR A 101 -13.61 -1.41 11.16
CA THR A 101 -14.74 -1.47 10.23
C THR A 101 -14.22 -1.32 8.81
N GLY A 102 -14.24 -2.41 8.04
CA GLY A 102 -13.94 -2.38 6.61
C GLY A 102 -15.16 -2.01 5.78
N ALA A 103 -14.96 -1.87 4.46
CA ALA A 103 -16.01 -1.45 3.54
C ALA A 103 -17.21 -2.41 3.46
N LEU A 104 -16.99 -3.71 3.68
CA LEU A 104 -18.03 -4.75 3.60
C LEU A 104 -18.43 -5.33 4.96
N GLY A 105 -17.71 -4.98 6.03
CA GLY A 105 -17.95 -5.55 7.35
C GLY A 105 -16.72 -5.46 8.26
N PRO A 106 -16.78 -6.10 9.45
CA PRO A 106 -15.67 -6.10 10.39
C PRO A 106 -14.41 -6.73 9.81
N ILE A 107 -13.26 -6.13 10.12
CA ILE A 107 -11.93 -6.61 9.75
C ILE A 107 -11.01 -6.64 10.99
N CYS A 108 -9.93 -7.40 10.94
CA CYS A 108 -8.86 -7.39 11.94
C CYS A 108 -7.58 -6.88 11.28
N SER A 109 -6.94 -5.89 11.89
CA SER A 109 -5.93 -5.06 11.21
C SER A 109 -4.65 -4.92 12.02
N VAL A 110 -3.53 -4.76 11.30
CA VAL A 110 -2.27 -4.23 11.82
C VAL A 110 -1.83 -3.02 11.00
N TYR A 111 -1.13 -2.08 11.63
CA TYR A 111 -0.70 -0.82 11.05
C TYR A 111 0.82 -0.72 11.01
N ILE A 112 1.37 -0.29 9.88
CA ILE A 112 2.79 -0.02 9.66
C ILE A 112 2.98 1.30 8.90
N ARG A 113 4.22 1.79 8.85
CA ARG A 113 4.62 2.92 8.00
C ARG A 113 5.44 2.41 6.82
N ASP A 114 5.20 2.98 5.64
CA ASP A 114 6.12 2.85 4.52
C ASP A 114 7.30 3.85 4.67
N PRO A 115 8.29 3.86 3.74
CA PRO A 115 9.45 4.75 3.83
C PRO A 115 9.13 6.24 3.88
N ASP A 116 8.03 6.66 3.27
CA ASP A 116 7.59 8.06 3.21
C ASP A 116 6.66 8.42 4.39
N GLY A 117 6.29 7.45 5.22
CA GLY A 117 5.42 7.62 6.37
C GLY A 117 3.93 7.47 6.06
N ASN A 118 3.55 6.98 4.88
CA ASN A 118 2.17 6.61 4.58
C ASN A 118 1.71 5.57 5.60
N LEU A 119 0.47 5.70 6.08
CA LEU A 119 -0.11 4.70 6.97
C LEU A 119 -0.62 3.53 6.15
N ILE A 120 -0.12 2.33 6.44
CA ILE A 120 -0.48 1.11 5.73
C ILE A 120 -1.16 0.16 6.73
N GLU A 121 -2.43 -0.11 6.47
CA GLU A 121 -3.25 -1.06 7.21
C GLU A 121 -3.31 -2.39 6.43
N LEU A 122 -2.95 -3.49 7.08
CA LEU A 122 -3.04 -4.84 6.55
C LEU A 122 -4.08 -5.63 7.33
N SER A 123 -5.09 -6.17 6.65
CA SER A 123 -6.30 -6.65 7.32
C SER A 123 -6.82 -7.98 6.78
N ASN A 124 -7.30 -8.85 7.67
CA ASN A 124 -8.16 -9.97 7.28
C ASN A 124 -9.63 -9.58 7.43
N ALA A 125 -10.47 -10.01 6.49
CA ALA A 125 -11.92 -9.93 6.62
C ALA A 125 -12.43 -10.90 7.70
N LEU A 126 -13.39 -10.46 8.52
CA LEU A 126 -14.06 -11.28 9.54
C LEU A 126 -15.50 -11.65 9.16
N TYR A 127 -15.81 -11.53 7.87
CA TYR A 127 -17.11 -11.85 7.28
C TYR A 127 -16.94 -12.94 6.22
N ALA A 128 -18.03 -13.65 5.94
CA ALA A 128 -18.11 -14.71 4.94
C ALA A 128 -18.27 -14.15 3.52
#